data_AF-A0A1X7SGF5-F1
#
_entry.id   AF-A0A1X7SGF5-F1
#
_cell.length_a   1.000
_cell.length_b   1.000
_cell.length_c   1.000
_cell.angle_alpha   90.00
_cell.angle_beta   90.00
_cell.angle_gamma   90.00
#
_symmetry.space_group_name_H-M   'P 1'
#
loop_
_entity.id
_entity.type
_entity.pdbx_description
1 polymer ?
#
loop_
_entity_poly.entity_id
_entity_poly.type
_entity_poly.pdbx_seq_one_letter_code
_entity_poly.pdbx_strand_id
1 'polypeptide(L)'
;MRKWFHLLAVAVYVPGLMFDPLLLSVSSSLVTVFFIVIELIRLFGIWPLGDAINKMLIPFTDERDTGYLILTHTYLLLGFSIPIWLYPLHQTNSVSQLSMYSGVLALGVGDSIAAVSGTLVGRHKWPGTSKTFEGTFMSVVCQFIVAAGVVYTSSSVPPLSHYSWTVLGLSILVGSAMEAYTHQIDNLLLGIVQYVVCIAFL
;
A
#
# COMPACT_ATOMS: atom_id res chain seq x y z
N MET A 1 9.65 -6.57 12.15
CA MET A 1 10.15 -5.35 11.45
C MET A 1 9.11 -4.78 10.48
N ARG A 2 8.51 -5.57 9.59
CA ARG A 2 7.51 -5.11 8.59
C ARG A 2 6.42 -4.16 9.09
N LYS A 3 5.82 -4.43 10.26
CA LYS A 3 4.77 -3.59 10.85
C LYS A 3 5.22 -2.15 11.13
N TRP A 4 6.49 -1.95 11.50
CA TRP A 4 7.06 -0.62 11.73
C TRP A 4 7.19 0.17 10.43
N PHE A 5 7.56 -0.50 9.33
CA PHE A 5 7.62 0.15 8.02
C PHE A 5 6.24 0.51 7.48
N HIS A 6 5.22 -0.31 7.72
CA HIS A 6 3.84 0.04 7.37
C HIS A 6 3.35 1.25 8.18
N LEU A 7 3.62 1.26 9.48
CA LEU A 7 3.26 2.40 10.35
C LEU A 7 3.97 3.68 9.91
N LEU A 8 5.28 3.60 9.64
CA LEU A 8 6.06 4.74 9.13
C LEU A 8 5.52 5.22 7.78
N ALA A 9 5.22 4.30 6.85
CA ALA A 9 4.63 4.64 5.56
C ALA A 9 3.30 5.36 5.75
N VAL A 10 2.39 4.85 6.59
CA VAL A 10 1.13 5.54 6.90
C VAL A 10 1.37 6.91 7.52
N ALA A 11 2.31 7.03 8.46
CA ALA A 11 2.63 8.28 9.14
C ALA A 11 3.23 9.34 8.20
N VAL A 12 3.83 8.96 7.07
CA VAL A 12 4.36 9.88 6.06
C VAL A 12 3.34 10.14 4.96
N TYR A 13 2.71 9.09 4.42
CA TYR A 13 1.83 9.19 3.26
C TYR A 13 0.48 9.83 3.59
N VAL A 14 -0.11 9.58 4.77
CA VAL A 14 -1.37 10.23 5.16
C VAL A 14 -1.24 11.76 5.20
N PRO A 15 -0.31 12.35 5.99
CA PRO A 15 -0.16 13.80 5.99
C PRO A 15 0.35 14.32 4.64
N GLY A 16 1.25 13.61 3.97
CA GLY A 16 1.73 14.01 2.64
C GLY A 16 0.60 14.14 1.63
N LEU A 17 -0.33 13.19 1.59
CA LEU A 17 -1.53 13.26 0.72
C LEU A 17 -2.51 14.36 1.15
N MET A 18 -2.60 14.67 2.45
CA MET A 18 -3.49 15.74 2.92
C MET A 18 -2.96 17.14 2.63
N PHE A 19 -1.65 17.35 2.77
CA PHE A 19 -1.04 18.69 2.70
C PHE A 19 -0.41 18.99 1.34
N ASP A 20 0.37 18.07 0.76
CA ASP A 20 1.07 18.30 -0.51
C ASP A 20 1.34 16.97 -1.26
N PRO A 21 0.36 16.47 -2.03
CA PRO A 21 0.51 15.25 -2.83
C PRO A 21 1.64 15.35 -3.86
N LEU A 22 1.94 16.56 -4.37
CA LEU A 22 2.97 16.76 -5.38
C LEU A 22 4.37 16.58 -4.77
N LEU A 23 4.62 17.23 -3.63
CA LEU A 23 5.86 17.04 -2.89
C LEU A 23 6.04 15.58 -2.47
N LEU A 24 4.97 14.92 -2.02
CA LEU A 24 4.99 13.50 -1.69
C LEU A 24 5.32 12.63 -2.91
N SER A 25 4.73 12.92 -4.07
CA SER A 25 4.99 12.22 -5.34
C SER A 25 6.45 12.32 -5.78
N VAL A 26 7.01 13.53 -5.76
CA VAL A 26 8.43 13.77 -6.12
C VAL A 26 9.35 13.11 -5.10
N SER A 27 9.10 13.30 -3.80
CA SER A 27 9.93 12.73 -2.73
C SER A 27 9.93 11.21 -2.76
N SER A 28 8.76 10.58 -2.91
CA SER A 28 8.64 9.12 -3.02
C SER A 28 9.31 8.56 -4.27
N SER A 29 9.27 9.29 -5.40
CA SER A 29 10.01 8.93 -6.62
C SER A 29 11.52 8.91 -6.38
N LEU A 30 12.05 9.96 -5.75
CA LEU A 30 13.48 10.06 -5.42
C LEU A 30 13.92 8.95 -4.45
N VAL A 31 13.13 8.69 -3.40
CA VAL A 31 13.42 7.60 -2.44
C VAL A 31 13.35 6.24 -3.12
N THR A 32 12.44 6.04 -4.06
CA THR A 32 12.37 4.77 -4.83
C THR A 32 13.61 4.58 -5.68
N VAL A 33 14.05 5.60 -6.41
CA VAL A 33 15.30 5.54 -7.19
C VAL A 33 16.48 5.23 -6.27
N PHE A 34 16.54 5.87 -5.10
CA PHE A 34 17.57 5.61 -4.11
C PHE A 34 17.56 4.15 -3.61
N PHE A 35 16.40 3.57 -3.32
CA PHE A 35 16.26 2.17 -2.91
C PHE A 35 16.75 1.22 -4.02
N ILE A 36 16.37 1.49 -5.27
CA ILE A 36 16.82 0.71 -6.43
C ILE A 36 18.34 0.81 -6.58
N VAL A 37 18.93 2.01 -6.49
CA VAL A 37 20.39 2.20 -6.60
C VAL A 37 21.14 1.47 -5.48
N ILE A 38 20.68 1.57 -4.23
CA ILE A 38 21.27 0.81 -3.11
C ILE A 38 21.25 -0.68 -3.40
N GLU A 39 20.12 -1.19 -3.88
CA GLU A 39 19.97 -2.60 -4.17
C GLU A 39 20.88 -3.03 -5.32
N LEU A 40 21.04 -2.22 -6.38
CA LEU A 40 22.01 -2.48 -7.46
C LEU A 40 23.45 -2.48 -6.94
N ILE A 41 23.84 -1.53 -6.09
CA ILE A 41 25.19 -1.48 -5.47
C ILE A 41 25.45 -2.76 -4.68
N ARG A 42 24.46 -3.22 -3.90
CA ARG A 42 24.53 -4.46 -3.13
C ARG A 42 24.67 -5.68 -4.04
N LEU A 43 23.82 -5.79 -5.06
CA LEU A 43 23.78 -6.93 -5.98
C LEU A 43 25.06 -7.09 -6.78
N PHE A 44 25.62 -5.99 -7.27
CA PHE A 44 26.86 -6.01 -8.04
C PHE A 44 28.12 -5.99 -7.15
N GLY A 45 27.97 -5.93 -5.83
CA GLY A 45 29.11 -5.93 -4.90
C GLY A 45 30.07 -4.76 -5.13
N ILE A 46 29.54 -3.57 -5.47
CA ILE A 46 30.38 -2.43 -5.87
C ILE A 46 31.21 -1.96 -4.67
N TRP A 47 32.53 -2.11 -4.75
CA TRP A 47 33.45 -1.66 -3.70
C TRP A 47 33.44 -0.13 -3.57
N PRO A 48 33.46 0.46 -2.36
CA PRO A 48 33.56 -0.17 -1.04
C PRO A 48 32.21 -0.49 -0.37
N LEU A 49 31.09 -0.17 -1.01
CA LEU A 49 29.78 -0.13 -0.36
C LEU A 49 29.02 -1.46 -0.38
N GLY A 50 29.23 -2.31 -1.38
CA GLY A 50 28.44 -3.53 -1.59
C GLY A 50 28.35 -4.43 -0.36
N ASP A 51 29.49 -4.80 0.22
CA ASP A 51 29.55 -5.67 1.41
C ASP A 51 28.98 -5.00 2.67
N ALA A 52 29.21 -3.69 2.82
CA ALA A 52 28.71 -2.93 3.96
C ALA A 52 27.17 -2.84 3.92
N ILE A 53 26.61 -2.54 2.75
CA ILE A 53 25.16 -2.50 2.52
C ILE A 53 24.56 -3.89 2.69
N ASN A 54 25.18 -4.94 2.16
CA ASN A 54 24.67 -6.30 2.30
C ASN A 54 24.56 -6.71 3.78
N LYS A 55 25.61 -6.46 4.57
CA LYS A 55 25.60 -6.74 6.02
C LYS A 55 24.54 -5.91 6.76
N MET A 56 24.31 -4.66 6.34
CA MET A 56 23.29 -3.79 6.93
C MET A 56 21.87 -4.23 6.58
N LEU A 57 21.62 -4.76 5.39
CA LEU A 57 20.28 -5.11 4.92
C LEU A 57 19.84 -6.54 5.29
N ILE A 58 20.77 -7.50 5.45
CA ILE A 58 20.45 -8.88 5.86
C ILE A 58 19.51 -8.98 7.09
N PRO A 59 19.68 -8.19 8.16
CA PRO A 59 18.78 -8.23 9.32
C PRO A 59 17.33 -7.81 9.02
N PHE A 60 17.09 -7.15 7.88
CA PHE A 60 15.77 -6.66 7.47
C PHE A 60 15.09 -7.58 6.45
N THR A 61 15.76 -8.63 5.99
CA THR A 61 15.23 -9.61 5.04
C THR A 61 14.05 -10.39 5.64
N ASP A 62 12.95 -10.53 4.90
CA ASP A 62 11.77 -11.31 5.30
C ASP A 62 11.81 -12.72 4.68
N GLU A 63 10.99 -13.67 5.15
CA GLU A 63 10.83 -15.02 4.58
C GLU A 63 10.42 -15.00 3.10
N ARG A 64 9.94 -13.85 2.62
CA ARG A 64 9.52 -13.61 1.24
C ARG A 64 10.67 -13.16 0.34
N ASP A 65 11.77 -12.67 0.91
CA ASP A 65 12.99 -12.30 0.20
C ASP A 65 13.92 -13.53 0.06
N THR A 66 13.36 -14.68 -0.32
CA THR A 66 14.09 -15.95 -0.50
C THR A 66 14.96 -15.98 -1.76
N GLY A 67 15.00 -14.88 -2.52
CA GLY A 67 15.80 -14.72 -3.73
C GLY A 67 17.04 -13.86 -3.52
N TYR A 68 17.74 -13.57 -4.62
CA TYR A 68 18.92 -12.70 -4.61
C TYR A 68 18.59 -11.24 -4.26
N LEU A 69 17.33 -10.82 -4.35
CA LEU A 69 16.87 -9.44 -4.20
C LEU A 69 16.15 -9.22 -2.87
N ILE A 70 16.45 -8.13 -2.17
CA ILE A 70 15.76 -7.70 -0.94
C ILE A 70 14.76 -6.62 -1.34
N LEU A 71 13.54 -7.03 -1.72
CA LEU A 71 12.55 -6.13 -2.36
C LEU A 71 11.37 -5.79 -1.47
N THR A 72 11.18 -6.46 -0.34
CA THR A 72 10.00 -6.22 0.53
C THR A 72 9.77 -4.74 0.85
N HIS A 73 10.83 -3.99 1.17
CA HIS A 73 10.74 -2.56 1.48
C HIS A 73 10.49 -1.69 0.24
N THR A 74 11.12 -2.04 -0.89
CA THR A 74 10.91 -1.37 -2.17
C THR A 74 9.49 -1.60 -2.70
N TYR A 75 8.96 -2.82 -2.57
CA TYR A 75 7.59 -3.17 -2.91
C TYR A 75 6.58 -2.43 -2.06
N LEU A 76 6.83 -2.34 -0.75
CA LEU A 76 5.98 -1.53 0.12
C LEU A 76 5.97 -0.06 -0.32
N LEU A 77 7.14 0.55 -0.53
CA LEU A 77 7.26 1.92 -1.00
C LEU A 77 6.51 2.13 -2.33
N LEU A 78 6.72 1.24 -3.29
CA LEU A 78 6.04 1.27 -4.59
C LEU A 78 4.53 1.11 -4.46
N GLY A 79 4.04 0.19 -3.62
CA GLY A 79 2.61 -0.03 -3.42
C GLY A 79 1.88 1.18 -2.85
N PHE A 80 2.57 1.99 -2.04
CA PHE A 80 2.05 3.29 -1.60
C PHE A 80 2.20 4.40 -2.65
N SER A 81 3.29 4.41 -3.43
CA SER A 81 3.65 5.51 -4.32
C SER A 81 3.00 5.47 -5.70
N ILE A 82 2.86 4.28 -6.28
CA ILE A 82 2.33 4.11 -7.64
C ILE A 82 0.93 4.73 -7.81
N PRO A 83 -0.04 4.56 -6.88
CA PRO A 83 -1.34 5.23 -6.98
C PRO A 83 -1.24 6.77 -7.08
N ILE A 84 -0.21 7.36 -6.45
CA ILE A 84 0.03 8.80 -6.47
C ILE A 84 0.67 9.23 -7.80
N TRP A 85 1.61 8.43 -8.32
CA TRP A 85 2.29 8.74 -9.58
C TRP A 85 1.38 8.58 -10.80
N LEU A 86 0.47 7.60 -10.75
CA LEU A 86 -0.48 7.34 -11.81
C LEU A 86 -1.66 8.32 -11.80
N TYR A 87 -1.86 9.06 -10.71
CA TYR A 87 -2.93 10.04 -10.63
C TYR A 87 -2.71 11.15 -11.65
N PRO A 88 -3.62 11.34 -12.62
CA PRO A 88 -3.47 12.39 -13.60
C PRO A 88 -3.69 13.75 -12.94
N LEU A 89 -2.73 14.65 -13.13
CA LEU A 89 -2.79 16.07 -12.71
C LEU A 89 -4.03 16.84 -13.23
N HIS A 90 -4.82 16.25 -14.14
CA HIS A 90 -5.95 16.86 -14.84
C HIS A 90 -7.32 16.21 -14.58
N GLN A 91 -7.47 15.23 -13.68
CA GLN A 91 -8.81 14.72 -13.33
C GLN A 91 -9.34 15.37 -12.05
N THR A 92 -10.44 16.11 -12.20
CA THR A 92 -11.13 16.84 -11.13
C THR A 92 -12.26 16.03 -10.47
N ASN A 93 -12.41 14.74 -10.80
CA ASN A 93 -13.49 13.93 -10.26
C ASN A 93 -13.13 13.44 -8.85
N SER A 94 -14.10 13.46 -7.94
CA SER A 94 -13.91 13.12 -6.52
C SER A 94 -13.32 11.72 -6.28
N VAL A 95 -13.68 10.74 -7.12
CA VAL A 95 -13.12 9.37 -7.08
C VAL A 95 -11.65 9.34 -7.49
N SER A 96 -11.24 10.20 -8.44
CA SER A 96 -9.84 10.27 -8.87
C SER A 96 -8.95 10.81 -7.74
N GLN A 97 -9.45 11.70 -6.89
CA GLN A 97 -8.67 12.18 -5.74
C GLN A 97 -8.55 11.12 -4.64
N LEU A 98 -9.57 10.30 -4.45
CA LEU A 98 -9.51 9.21 -3.48
C LEU A 98 -8.62 8.04 -3.96
N SER A 99 -8.48 7.84 -5.27
CA SER A 99 -7.62 6.77 -5.80
C SER A 99 -6.14 6.96 -5.42
N MET A 100 -5.68 8.19 -5.19
CA MET A 100 -4.35 8.46 -4.62
C MET A 100 -4.15 7.80 -3.25
N TYR A 101 -5.22 7.64 -2.47
CA TYR A 101 -5.20 6.99 -1.15
C TYR A 101 -5.25 5.46 -1.24
N SER A 102 -5.37 4.85 -2.42
CA SER A 102 -5.48 3.39 -2.56
C SER A 102 -4.32 2.63 -1.90
N GLY A 103 -3.09 3.15 -1.97
CA GLY A 103 -1.95 2.55 -1.28
C GLY A 103 -2.10 2.59 0.25
N VAL A 104 -2.53 3.72 0.80
CA VAL A 104 -2.78 3.90 2.24
C VAL A 104 -3.93 3.00 2.71
N LEU A 105 -5.04 2.95 1.96
CA LEU A 105 -6.19 2.13 2.30
C LEU A 105 -5.86 0.65 2.21
N ALA A 106 -5.25 0.19 1.11
CA ALA A 106 -4.98 -1.23 0.90
C ALA A 106 -3.89 -1.77 1.85
N LEU A 107 -2.75 -1.09 1.91
CA LEU A 107 -1.55 -1.57 2.62
C LEU A 107 -1.51 -1.04 4.05
N GLY A 108 -1.74 0.26 4.21
CA GLY A 108 -1.69 0.90 5.52
C GLY A 108 -2.78 0.41 6.45
N VAL A 109 -4.02 0.43 5.97
CA VAL A 109 -5.21 0.04 6.75
C VAL A 109 -5.53 -1.43 6.54
N GLY A 110 -5.70 -1.85 5.28
CA GLY A 110 -6.21 -3.18 4.91
C GLY A 110 -5.32 -4.33 5.37
N ASP A 111 -4.08 -4.42 4.84
CA ASP A 111 -3.11 -5.47 5.19
C ASP A 111 -2.85 -5.50 6.71
N SER A 112 -2.62 -4.33 7.31
CA SER A 112 -2.37 -4.22 8.75
C SER A 112 -3.53 -4.74 9.60
N ILE A 113 -4.77 -4.35 9.28
CA ILE A 113 -5.95 -4.75 10.06
C ILE A 113 -6.31 -6.20 9.79
N ALA A 114 -6.18 -6.67 8.55
CA ALA A 114 -6.38 -8.08 8.21
C ALA A 114 -5.41 -8.98 9.00
N ALA A 115 -4.13 -8.60 9.08
CA ALA A 115 -3.13 -9.34 9.84
C ALA A 115 -3.41 -9.31 11.34
N VAL A 116 -3.69 -8.15 11.93
CA VAL A 116 -3.95 -8.02 13.38
C VAL A 116 -5.22 -8.77 13.77
N SER A 117 -6.35 -8.45 13.13
CA SER A 117 -7.63 -9.09 13.47
C SER A 117 -7.65 -10.57 13.11
N GLY A 118 -7.00 -10.99 12.02
CA GLY A 118 -6.86 -12.41 11.68
C GLY A 118 -6.10 -13.21 12.74
N THR A 119 -5.09 -12.61 13.39
CA THR A 119 -4.39 -13.26 14.51
C THR A 119 -5.16 -13.26 15.82
N LEU A 120 -5.98 -12.24 16.08
CA LEU A 120 -6.68 -12.07 17.37
C LEU A 120 -8.03 -12.79 17.42
N VAL A 121 -8.81 -12.70 16.33
CA VAL A 121 -10.21 -13.18 16.28
C VAL A 121 -10.47 -14.18 15.16
N GLY A 122 -9.49 -14.42 14.28
CA GLY A 122 -9.64 -15.28 13.11
C GLY A 122 -9.88 -16.74 13.47
N ARG A 123 -10.95 -17.31 12.92
CA ARG A 123 -11.33 -18.72 13.13
C ARG A 123 -11.50 -19.44 11.80
N HIS A 124 -12.15 -18.78 10.85
CA HIS A 124 -12.45 -19.37 9.54
C HIS A 124 -11.41 -18.93 8.52
N LYS A 125 -10.65 -19.89 7.98
CA LYS A 125 -9.63 -19.61 6.97
C LYS A 125 -10.21 -19.64 5.56
N TRP A 126 -9.67 -18.81 4.68
CA TRP A 126 -9.93 -18.92 3.26
C TRP A 126 -9.35 -20.24 2.71
N PRO A 127 -10.03 -20.92 1.77
CA PRO A 127 -9.54 -22.17 1.19
C PRO A 127 -8.16 -21.99 0.55
N GLY A 128 -7.20 -22.82 0.94
CA GLY A 128 -5.86 -22.81 0.38
C GLY A 128 -4.93 -21.70 0.90
N THR A 129 -5.34 -20.93 1.91
CA THR A 129 -4.50 -19.84 2.45
C THR A 129 -4.47 -19.85 3.99
N SER A 130 -3.47 -19.16 4.55
CA SER A 130 -3.36 -18.95 6.00
C SER A 130 -4.22 -17.78 6.49
N LYS A 131 -4.85 -17.04 5.58
CA LYS A 131 -5.64 -15.82 5.85
C LYS A 131 -7.04 -16.18 6.31
N THR A 132 -7.61 -15.33 7.16
CA THR A 132 -8.92 -15.57 7.80
C THR A 132 -10.01 -14.69 7.22
N PHE A 133 -11.22 -15.20 7.13
CA PHE A 133 -12.41 -14.46 6.73
C PHE A 133 -12.67 -13.28 7.65
N GLU A 134 -12.56 -13.46 8.98
CA GLU A 134 -12.75 -12.38 9.95
C GLU A 134 -11.75 -11.24 9.74
N GLY A 135 -10.49 -11.59 9.45
CA GLY A 135 -9.46 -10.61 9.11
C GLY A 135 -9.79 -9.80 7.86
N THR A 136 -10.26 -10.47 6.81
CA THR A 136 -10.67 -9.83 5.56
C THR A 136 -11.88 -8.91 5.78
N PHE A 137 -12.86 -9.37 6.55
CA PHE A 137 -14.05 -8.59 6.89
C PHE A 137 -13.69 -7.31 7.67
N MET A 138 -12.84 -7.42 8.69
CA MET A 138 -12.39 -6.26 9.47
C MET A 138 -11.58 -5.28 8.62
N SER A 139 -10.75 -5.78 7.71
CA SER A 139 -10.04 -4.95 6.73
C SER A 139 -11.00 -4.13 5.88
N VAL A 140 -12.03 -4.75 5.30
CA VAL A 140 -13.06 -4.06 4.50
C VAL A 140 -13.74 -2.96 5.33
N VAL A 141 -14.24 -3.30 6.52
CA VAL A 141 -14.95 -2.34 7.38
C VAL A 141 -14.07 -1.15 7.74
N CYS A 142 -12.84 -1.39 8.18
CA CYS A 142 -11.94 -0.33 8.58
C CYS A 142 -11.45 0.53 7.41
N GLN A 143 -11.22 -0.06 6.23
CA GLN A 143 -10.93 0.72 5.02
C GLN A 143 -12.07 1.67 4.67
N PHE A 144 -13.33 1.23 4.77
CA PHE A 144 -14.48 2.11 4.58
C PHE A 144 -14.54 3.24 5.62
N ILE A 145 -14.31 2.93 6.91
CA ILE A 145 -14.30 3.94 7.98
C ILE A 145 -13.21 4.98 7.73
N VAL A 146 -11.99 4.55 7.38
CA VAL A 146 -10.88 5.47 7.12
C VAL A 146 -11.14 6.28 5.86
N ALA A 147 -11.64 5.67 4.78
CA ALA A 147 -11.98 6.40 3.57
C ALA A 147 -13.08 7.45 3.82
N ALA A 148 -14.10 7.12 4.61
CA ALA A 148 -15.09 8.09 5.07
C ALA A 148 -14.47 9.20 5.91
N GLY A 149 -13.58 8.87 6.85
CA GLY A 149 -12.81 9.85 7.61
C GLY A 149 -12.06 10.82 6.70
N VAL A 150 -11.35 10.32 5.68
CA VAL A 150 -10.64 11.14 4.69
C VAL A 150 -11.60 12.05 3.93
N VAL A 151 -12.73 11.53 3.43
CA VAL A 151 -13.73 12.32 2.70
C VAL A 151 -14.33 13.45 3.57
N TYR A 152 -14.53 13.22 4.87
CA TYR A 152 -15.12 14.22 5.76
C TYR A 152 -14.11 15.19 6.39
N THR A 153 -12.82 14.85 6.43
CA THR A 153 -11.79 15.67 7.10
C THR A 153 -10.82 16.34 6.14
N SER A 154 -10.61 15.77 4.95
CA SER A 154 -9.71 16.34 3.96
C SER A 154 -10.38 17.44 3.17
N SER A 155 -9.79 18.63 3.16
CA SER A 155 -10.21 19.72 2.27
C SER A 155 -9.96 19.40 0.80
N SER A 156 -9.09 18.43 0.51
CA SER A 156 -8.64 18.06 -0.82
C SER A 156 -9.57 17.05 -1.51
N VAL A 157 -10.50 16.44 -0.78
CA VAL A 157 -11.44 15.43 -1.31
C VAL A 157 -12.87 15.98 -1.17
N PRO A 158 -13.56 16.30 -2.28
CA PRO A 158 -14.92 16.78 -2.23
C PRO A 158 -15.90 15.65 -1.87
N PRO A 159 -17.12 15.98 -1.43
CA PRO A 159 -18.15 15.00 -1.12
C PRO A 159 -18.37 14.02 -2.27
N LEU A 160 -18.46 12.74 -1.95
CA LEU A 160 -18.65 11.67 -2.91
C LEU A 160 -20.12 11.53 -3.32
N SER A 161 -20.37 11.30 -4.60
CA SER A 161 -21.68 10.87 -5.10
C SER A 161 -21.98 9.42 -4.65
N HIS A 162 -23.23 8.99 -4.72
CA HIS A 162 -23.59 7.59 -4.48
C HIS A 162 -22.82 6.62 -5.39
N TYR A 163 -22.64 6.98 -6.67
CA TYR A 163 -21.85 6.19 -7.60
C TYR A 163 -20.39 6.07 -7.16
N SER A 164 -19.77 7.18 -6.76
CA SER A 164 -18.41 7.23 -6.23
C SER A 164 -18.20 6.31 -5.02
N TRP A 165 -19.18 6.28 -4.10
CA TRP A 165 -19.18 5.36 -2.96
C TRP A 165 -19.25 3.89 -3.39
N THR A 166 -20.06 3.57 -4.41
CA THR A 166 -20.14 2.19 -4.91
C THR A 166 -18.84 1.73 -5.57
N VAL A 167 -18.17 2.61 -6.34
CA VAL A 167 -16.88 2.31 -6.98
C VAL A 167 -15.80 2.09 -5.92
N LEU A 168 -15.72 2.97 -4.92
CA LEU A 168 -14.81 2.81 -3.79
C LEU A 168 -15.06 1.48 -3.08
N GLY A 169 -16.33 1.16 -2.79
CA GLY A 169 -16.67 -0.09 -2.12
C GLY A 169 -16.27 -1.34 -2.91
N LEU A 170 -16.49 -1.33 -4.22
CA LEU A 170 -16.03 -2.38 -5.11
C LEU A 170 -14.50 -2.51 -5.07
N SER A 171 -13.77 -1.40 -5.10
CA SER A 171 -12.29 -1.41 -5.04
C SER A 171 -11.76 -2.03 -3.75
N ILE A 172 -12.37 -1.70 -2.59
CA ILE A 172 -11.99 -2.23 -1.27
C ILE A 172 -12.27 -3.73 -1.21
N LEU A 173 -13.42 -4.17 -1.72
CA LEU A 173 -13.79 -5.59 -1.75
C LEU A 173 -12.84 -6.41 -2.62
N VAL A 174 -12.52 -5.91 -3.83
CA VAL A 174 -11.57 -6.58 -4.74
C VAL A 174 -10.17 -6.61 -4.13
N GLY A 175 -9.68 -5.50 -3.58
CA GLY A 175 -8.39 -5.43 -2.90
C GLY A 175 -8.31 -6.38 -1.71
N SER A 176 -9.36 -6.46 -0.89
CA SER A 176 -9.40 -7.36 0.27
C SER A 176 -9.49 -8.83 -0.12
N ALA A 177 -10.20 -9.15 -1.20
CA ALA A 177 -10.21 -10.51 -1.76
C ALA A 177 -8.82 -10.87 -2.32
N MET A 178 -8.15 -9.97 -3.01
CA MET A 178 -6.78 -10.18 -3.48
C MET A 178 -5.81 -10.45 -2.33
N GLU A 179 -5.93 -9.72 -1.21
CA GLU A 179 -5.14 -9.93 -0.01
C GLU A 179 -5.37 -11.31 0.62
N ALA A 180 -6.60 -11.85 0.53
CA ALA A 180 -6.90 -13.19 1.02
C ALA A 180 -6.17 -14.31 0.25
N TYR A 181 -5.83 -14.08 -1.03
CA TYR A 181 -5.26 -15.08 -1.95
C TYR A 181 -3.81 -14.80 -2.40
N THR A 182 -3.25 -13.62 -2.12
CA THR A 182 -1.89 -13.24 -2.53
C THR A 182 -0.88 -13.45 -1.40
N HIS A 183 0.32 -13.98 -1.70
CA HIS A 183 1.29 -14.38 -0.66
C HIS A 183 2.66 -13.71 -0.75
N GLN A 184 3.17 -13.38 -1.95
CA GLN A 184 4.55 -12.87 -2.12
C GLN A 184 4.62 -11.38 -2.51
N ILE A 185 3.67 -10.88 -3.30
CA ILE A 185 3.71 -9.53 -3.90
C ILE A 185 2.56 -8.63 -3.43
N ASP A 186 1.89 -8.99 -2.34
CA ASP A 186 0.79 -8.22 -1.73
C ASP A 186 1.20 -6.75 -1.46
N ASN A 187 2.40 -6.51 -0.93
CA ASN A 187 2.92 -5.17 -0.64
C ASN A 187 3.00 -4.24 -1.85
N LEU A 188 3.13 -4.79 -3.06
CA LEU A 188 3.13 -4.03 -4.30
C LEU A 188 1.73 -4.00 -4.92
N LEU A 189 1.08 -5.16 -4.99
CA LEU A 189 -0.08 -5.39 -5.83
C LEU A 189 -1.36 -4.78 -5.26
N LEU A 190 -1.56 -4.81 -3.94
CA LEU A 190 -2.85 -4.43 -3.34
C LEU A 190 -3.22 -2.97 -3.61
N GLY A 191 -2.28 -2.04 -3.38
CA GLY A 191 -2.49 -0.61 -3.65
C GLY A 191 -2.75 -0.33 -5.13
N ILE A 192 -2.04 -1.02 -6.02
CA ILE A 192 -2.21 -0.88 -7.48
C ILE A 192 -3.57 -1.42 -7.92
N VAL A 193 -3.96 -2.61 -7.48
CA VAL A 193 -5.25 -3.20 -7.86
C VAL A 193 -6.39 -2.33 -7.38
N GLN A 194 -6.34 -1.87 -6.14
CA GLN A 194 -7.37 -0.97 -5.61
C GLN A 194 -7.42 0.35 -6.40
N TYR A 195 -6.26 0.92 -6.76
CA TYR A 195 -6.18 2.09 -7.65
C TYR A 195 -6.85 1.84 -9.01
N VAL A 196 -6.45 0.75 -9.69
CA VAL A 196 -6.98 0.39 -11.02
C VAL A 196 -8.49 0.19 -10.97
N VAL A 197 -9.01 -0.49 -9.95
CA VAL A 197 -10.46 -0.67 -9.78
C VAL A 197 -11.14 0.67 -9.52
N CYS A 198 -10.57 1.57 -8.73
CA CYS A 198 -11.14 2.90 -8.53
C CYS A 198 -11.26 3.70 -9.83
N ILE A 199 -10.25 3.63 -10.71
CA ILE A 199 -10.24 4.43 -11.95
C ILE A 199 -10.93 3.76 -13.14
N ALA A 200 -11.11 2.44 -13.12
CA ALA A 200 -11.76 1.71 -14.21
C ALA A 200 -13.24 2.06 -14.41
N PHE A 201 -13.85 2.68 -13.39
CA PHE A 201 -15.26 3.09 -13.38
C PHE A 201 -15.40 4.62 -13.31
N LEU A 202 -14.39 5.37 -13.77
CA LEU A 202 -14.43 6.83 -13.94
C LEU A 202 -14.72 7.22 -15.39
#